data_AF-A0A1B1N9M1-F1
#
_entry.id   AF-A0A1B1N9M1-F1
#
_cell.length_a   1.000
_cell.length_b   1.000
_cell.length_c   1.000
_cell.angle_alpha   90.00
_cell.angle_beta   90.00
_cell.angle_gamma   90.00
#
_symmetry.space_group_name_H-M   'P 1'
#
loop_
_entity.id
_entity.type
_entity.pdbx_description
1 polymer ?
#
loop_
_entity_poly.entity_id
_entity_poly.type
_entity_poly.pdbx_seq_one_letter_code
_entity_poly.pdbx_strand_id
1 'polypeptide(L)'
;MPDDFLIAHNPEDGSRLPYLLRIPLGPDGVVLKARETWPRTGKVYCHRATGWPADPDLVEVVPTRSCVRRGASIDLVLDRGRENRSQFVLTRARGREAVFWQTARTAKQARPAVSLPTARGSGIPTLEIVVDSHERYAWSFDHQQVTTRRDGLPAGDYAVEVAGRVLASVERKSLVDLVSTLTTGKMRYLLADLSSLPTAAVVVEDRYSAVFKLDRVRPAVVADALGECQARFPTVPIVFCETRALAQEWTYRFLAAALAHAGEETHVKTEATPLTSARAASPGEVRKWAREHGYTLADRGRIPREVREAFDARR
;
A
#
# COMPACT_ATOMS: atom_id res chain seq x y z
N MET A 1 -16.34 -24.64 -32.02
CA MET A 1 -15.71 -23.93 -30.89
C MET A 1 -15.34 -22.55 -31.40
N PRO A 2 -15.56 -21.47 -30.63
CA PRO A 2 -15.09 -20.14 -31.04
C PRO A 2 -13.55 -20.13 -31.12
N ASP A 3 -13.01 -19.22 -31.94
CA ASP A 3 -11.57 -18.96 -32.01
C ASP A 3 -10.98 -18.61 -30.63
N ASP A 4 -9.67 -18.71 -30.51
CA ASP A 4 -8.95 -18.32 -29.30
C ASP A 4 -9.00 -16.80 -29.08
N PHE A 5 -9.00 -16.40 -27.81
CA PHE A 5 -8.78 -15.02 -27.41
C PHE A 5 -7.28 -14.74 -27.43
N LEU A 6 -6.87 -13.74 -28.22
CA LEU A 6 -5.46 -13.40 -28.40
C LEU A 6 -5.13 -12.05 -27.77
N ILE A 7 -3.96 -11.98 -27.15
CA ILE A 7 -3.35 -10.75 -26.66
C ILE A 7 -2.00 -10.58 -27.34
N ALA A 8 -1.74 -9.41 -27.91
CA ALA A 8 -0.46 -9.05 -28.51
C ALA A 8 0.03 -7.70 -27.99
N HIS A 9 1.32 -7.41 -28.15
CA HIS A 9 1.83 -6.05 -27.98
C HIS A 9 1.24 -5.13 -29.06
N ASN A 10 0.88 -3.90 -28.67
CA ASN A 10 0.46 -2.87 -29.61
C ASN A 10 1.71 -2.31 -30.30
N PRO A 11 1.83 -2.39 -31.64
CA PRO A 11 3.01 -1.92 -32.38
C PRO A 11 3.14 -0.38 -32.40
N GLU A 12 2.14 0.36 -31.90
CA GLU A 12 2.22 1.81 -31.82
C GLU A 12 3.12 2.28 -30.66
N ASP A 13 4.30 2.78 -31.02
CA ASP A 13 5.27 3.36 -30.10
C ASP A 13 4.66 4.49 -29.25
N GLY A 14 4.96 4.48 -27.95
CA GLY A 14 4.51 5.50 -27.00
C GLY A 14 3.02 5.47 -26.65
N SER A 15 2.27 4.47 -27.13
CA SER A 15 0.85 4.34 -26.81
C SER A 15 0.60 4.05 -25.32
N ARG A 16 -0.39 4.74 -24.74
CA ARG A 16 -0.89 4.45 -23.37
C ARG A 16 -1.70 3.15 -23.30
N LEU A 17 -1.94 2.50 -24.43
CA LEU A 17 -2.64 1.23 -24.57
C LEU A 17 -1.68 0.24 -25.25
N PRO A 18 -0.75 -0.37 -24.49
CA PRO A 18 0.35 -1.16 -25.04
C PRO A 18 -0.06 -2.58 -25.48
N TYR A 19 -1.34 -2.95 -25.37
CA TYR A 19 -1.83 -4.27 -25.75
C TYR A 19 -2.94 -4.19 -26.80
N LEU A 20 -2.94 -5.16 -27.71
CA LEU A 20 -4.05 -5.48 -28.62
C LEU A 20 -4.76 -6.75 -28.13
N LEU A 21 -6.08 -6.74 -28.18
CA LEU A 21 -6.97 -7.85 -27.82
C LEU A 21 -7.74 -8.27 -29.07
N ARG A 22 -7.62 -9.52 -29.52
CA ARG A 22 -8.49 -10.11 -30.56
C ARG A 22 -9.57 -10.93 -29.88
N ILE A 23 -10.78 -10.36 -29.85
CA ILE A 23 -11.97 -11.03 -29.30
C ILE A 23 -12.57 -11.92 -30.39
N PRO A 24 -12.80 -13.21 -30.13
CA PRO A 24 -13.30 -14.17 -31.12
C PRO A 24 -14.81 -14.02 -31.29
N LEU A 25 -15.23 -12.90 -31.85
CA LEU A 25 -16.63 -12.58 -32.13
C LEU A 25 -16.81 -12.24 -33.62
N GLY A 26 -17.52 -13.11 -34.34
CA GLY A 26 -17.66 -13.01 -35.80
C GLY A 26 -16.44 -13.57 -36.55
N PRO A 27 -16.48 -13.61 -37.89
CA PRO A 27 -15.42 -14.21 -38.71
C PRO A 27 -14.08 -13.49 -38.59
N ASP A 28 -14.09 -12.16 -38.50
CA ASP A 28 -12.86 -11.36 -38.45
C ASP A 28 -12.38 -11.05 -37.01
N GLY A 29 -13.22 -11.36 -36.01
CA GLY A 29 -13.03 -10.96 -34.63
C GLY A 29 -13.23 -9.46 -34.37
N VAL A 30 -13.16 -9.05 -33.11
CA VAL A 30 -13.16 -7.64 -32.70
C VAL A 30 -11.81 -7.30 -32.08
N VAL A 31 -11.12 -6.31 -32.65
CA VAL A 31 -9.80 -5.91 -32.17
C VAL A 31 -9.88 -4.63 -31.35
N LEU A 32 -9.35 -4.69 -30.13
CA LEU A 32 -9.33 -3.57 -29.19
C LEU A 32 -7.92 -3.31 -28.66
N LYS A 33 -7.56 -2.04 -28.46
CA LYS A 33 -6.38 -1.62 -27.70
C LYS A 33 -6.75 -1.50 -26.22
N ALA A 34 -5.87 -1.94 -25.33
CA ALA A 34 -6.10 -1.91 -23.88
C ALA A 34 -4.82 -1.57 -23.11
N ARG A 35 -5.00 -1.08 -21.87
CA ARG A 35 -3.87 -0.80 -20.94
C ARG A 35 -3.32 -2.07 -20.28
N GLU A 36 -4.16 -3.09 -20.11
CA GLU A 36 -3.85 -4.29 -19.34
C GLU A 36 -4.22 -5.55 -20.13
N THR A 37 -3.60 -6.67 -19.77
CA THR A 37 -3.89 -8.01 -20.31
C THR A 37 -5.08 -8.70 -19.65
N TRP A 38 -5.61 -8.15 -18.55
CA TRP A 38 -6.85 -8.60 -17.90
C TRP A 38 -7.36 -7.53 -16.92
N PRO A 39 -8.67 -7.30 -16.77
CA PRO A 39 -9.22 -6.27 -15.88
C PRO A 39 -9.26 -6.75 -14.43
N ARG A 40 -8.08 -6.74 -13.78
CA ARG A 40 -7.86 -7.32 -12.44
C ARG A 40 -8.30 -6.39 -11.32
N THR A 41 -7.83 -5.15 -11.36
CA THR A 41 -7.99 -4.16 -10.28
C THR A 41 -9.18 -3.24 -10.51
N GLY A 42 -9.52 -2.98 -11.78
CA GLY A 42 -10.61 -2.11 -12.18
C GLY A 42 -11.12 -2.41 -13.60
N LYS A 43 -12.06 -1.59 -14.08
CA LYS A 43 -12.49 -1.66 -15.48
C LYS A 43 -11.41 -1.06 -16.37
N VAL A 44 -11.09 -1.75 -17.45
CA VAL A 44 -10.07 -1.32 -18.41
C VAL A 44 -10.79 -0.65 -19.57
N TYR A 45 -10.42 0.60 -19.87
CA TYR A 45 -10.87 1.25 -21.09
C TYR A 45 -10.23 0.58 -22.30
N CYS A 46 -11.04 0.35 -23.32
CA CYS A 46 -10.64 -0.23 -24.58
C CYS A 46 -10.98 0.71 -25.73
N HIS A 47 -10.01 0.90 -26.64
CA HIS A 47 -10.20 1.67 -27.87
C HIS A 47 -10.26 0.73 -29.06
N ARG A 48 -11.12 0.97 -30.05
CA ARG A 48 -11.18 0.12 -31.24
C ARG A 48 -9.88 0.24 -32.05
N ALA A 49 -9.28 -0.89 -32.42
CA ALA A 49 -8.13 -0.88 -33.32
C ALA A 49 -8.61 -0.83 -34.78
N THR A 50 -7.71 -0.40 -35.68
CA THR A 50 -7.96 -0.42 -37.13
C THR A 50 -7.93 -1.83 -37.70
N GLY A 51 -7.16 -2.74 -37.08
CA GLY A 51 -7.06 -4.14 -37.48
C GLY A 51 -6.16 -4.96 -36.56
N TRP A 52 -6.01 -6.24 -36.89
CA TRP A 52 -5.05 -7.15 -36.27
C TRP A 52 -3.79 -7.23 -37.15
N PRO A 53 -2.57 -7.16 -36.61
CA PRO A 53 -1.34 -7.29 -37.39
C PRO A 53 -1.22 -8.65 -38.08
N ALA A 54 -0.57 -8.69 -39.24
CA ALA A 54 -0.29 -9.95 -39.96
C ALA A 54 0.72 -10.82 -39.20
N ASP A 55 1.72 -10.19 -38.56
CA ASP A 55 2.70 -10.83 -37.70
C ASP A 55 2.64 -10.20 -36.29
N PRO A 56 1.72 -10.68 -35.43
CA PRO A 56 1.53 -10.11 -34.10
C PRO A 56 2.58 -10.64 -33.11
N ASP A 57 3.17 -9.75 -32.33
CA ASP A 57 3.98 -10.12 -31.15
C ASP A 57 3.05 -10.58 -30.01
N LEU A 58 2.77 -11.89 -29.97
CA LEU A 58 1.78 -12.50 -29.08
C LEU A 58 2.29 -12.55 -27.63
N VAL A 59 1.47 -12.01 -26.73
CA VAL A 59 1.63 -12.10 -25.27
C VAL A 59 0.91 -13.31 -24.71
N GLU A 60 -0.32 -13.56 -25.17
CA GLU A 60 -1.14 -14.66 -24.67
C GLU A 60 -2.07 -15.20 -25.76
N VAL A 61 -2.20 -16.52 -25.81
CA VAL A 61 -3.18 -17.24 -26.62
C VAL A 61 -4.01 -18.09 -25.66
N VAL A 62 -5.31 -17.79 -25.56
CA VAL A 62 -6.17 -18.47 -24.58
C VAL A 62 -7.35 -19.13 -25.28
N PRO A 63 -7.54 -20.45 -25.12
CA PRO A 63 -8.70 -21.12 -25.68
C PRO A 63 -10.01 -20.53 -25.17
N THR A 64 -10.96 -20.31 -26.09
CA THR A 64 -12.25 -19.74 -25.74
C THR A 64 -13.31 -20.83 -25.62
N ARG A 65 -13.99 -20.88 -24.48
CA ARG A 65 -15.16 -21.75 -24.30
C ARG A 65 -16.43 -21.14 -24.87
N SER A 66 -16.61 -19.84 -24.69
CA SER A 66 -17.78 -19.11 -25.16
C SER A 66 -17.46 -17.62 -25.34
N CYS A 67 -17.84 -17.07 -26.48
CA CYS A 67 -17.80 -15.62 -26.75
C CYS A 67 -19.12 -15.22 -27.41
N VAL A 68 -19.96 -14.47 -26.70
CA VAL A 68 -21.33 -14.17 -27.17
C VAL A 68 -21.69 -12.72 -26.92
N ARG A 69 -22.21 -12.04 -27.95
CA ARG A 69 -22.77 -10.70 -27.80
C ARG A 69 -24.19 -10.76 -27.26
N ARG A 70 -24.46 -9.97 -26.21
CA ARG A 70 -25.78 -9.78 -25.58
C ARG A 70 -26.07 -8.29 -25.46
N GLY A 71 -26.85 -7.77 -26.42
CA GLY A 71 -27.13 -6.35 -26.52
C GLY A 71 -25.85 -5.51 -26.60
N ALA A 72 -25.64 -4.68 -25.59
CA ALA A 72 -24.49 -3.79 -25.49
C ALA A 72 -23.23 -4.45 -24.89
N SER A 73 -23.27 -5.73 -24.50
CA SER A 73 -22.13 -6.43 -23.89
C SER A 73 -21.67 -7.61 -24.73
N ILE A 74 -20.39 -7.95 -24.66
CA ILE A 74 -19.81 -9.18 -25.19
C ILE A 74 -19.30 -9.99 -24.00
N ASP A 75 -19.92 -11.14 -23.75
CA ASP A 75 -19.52 -12.09 -22.71
C ASP A 75 -18.36 -12.94 -23.22
N LEU A 76 -17.25 -12.97 -22.48
CA LEU A 76 -16.08 -13.79 -22.79
C LEU A 76 -15.84 -14.81 -21.66
N VAL A 77 -15.83 -16.10 -22.02
CA VAL A 77 -15.51 -17.23 -21.14
C VAL A 77 -14.35 -18.01 -21.73
N LEU A 78 -13.22 -18.00 -21.03
CA LEU A 78 -11.97 -18.63 -21.43
C LEU A 78 -11.78 -19.98 -20.74
N ASP A 79 -11.02 -20.88 -21.38
CA ASP A 79 -10.67 -22.19 -20.84
C ASP A 79 -9.41 -22.14 -19.98
N ARG A 80 -9.54 -21.53 -18.80
CA ARG A 80 -8.47 -21.51 -17.79
C ARG A 80 -9.02 -21.46 -16.37
N GLY A 81 -8.17 -21.80 -15.40
CA GLY A 81 -8.56 -21.91 -13.99
C GLY A 81 -8.81 -20.57 -13.29
N ARG A 82 -8.17 -19.49 -13.75
CA ARG A 82 -8.32 -18.13 -13.20
C ARG A 82 -8.50 -17.14 -14.34
N GLU A 83 -9.04 -15.95 -14.03
CA GLU A 83 -9.20 -14.88 -15.02
C GLU A 83 -9.96 -15.37 -16.26
N ASN A 84 -11.02 -16.14 -16.04
CA ASN A 84 -11.68 -16.91 -17.09
C ASN A 84 -13.03 -16.34 -17.53
N ARG A 85 -13.54 -15.30 -16.85
CA ARG A 85 -14.85 -14.71 -17.14
C ARG A 85 -14.76 -13.19 -17.11
N SER A 86 -15.11 -12.55 -18.23
CA SER A 86 -15.14 -11.09 -18.36
C SER A 86 -16.22 -10.64 -19.34
N GLN A 87 -16.45 -9.34 -19.39
CA GLN A 87 -17.35 -8.68 -20.34
C GLN A 87 -16.69 -7.47 -20.97
N PHE A 88 -16.91 -7.28 -22.26
CA PHE A 88 -16.67 -6.00 -22.95
C PHE A 88 -18.00 -5.27 -23.11
N VAL A 89 -18.16 -4.15 -22.43
CA VAL A 89 -19.38 -3.33 -22.49
C VAL A 89 -19.16 -2.20 -23.47
N LEU A 90 -19.91 -2.22 -24.57
CA LEU A 90 -19.98 -1.15 -25.54
C LEU A 90 -20.97 -0.10 -25.02
N THR A 91 -20.53 1.14 -24.88
CA THR A 91 -21.36 2.23 -24.36
C THR A 91 -21.01 3.55 -25.04
N ARG A 92 -21.73 4.61 -24.71
CA ARG A 92 -21.38 5.98 -25.07
C ARG A 92 -21.01 6.76 -23.82
N ALA A 93 -19.84 7.38 -23.83
CA ALA A 93 -19.37 8.26 -22.77
C ALA A 93 -19.06 9.64 -23.35
N ARG A 94 -19.67 10.69 -22.79
CA ARG A 94 -19.51 12.08 -23.26
C ARG A 94 -19.73 12.23 -24.79
N GLY A 95 -20.73 11.53 -25.33
CA GLY A 95 -21.08 11.57 -26.76
C GLY A 95 -20.20 10.73 -27.69
N ARG A 96 -19.17 10.05 -27.18
CA ARG A 96 -18.28 9.18 -27.97
C ARG A 96 -18.50 7.71 -27.64
N GLU A 97 -18.31 6.83 -28.62
CA GLU A 97 -18.29 5.39 -28.38
C GLU A 97 -17.11 5.02 -27.48
N ALA A 98 -17.38 4.16 -26.49
CA ALA A 98 -16.41 3.69 -25.53
C ALA A 98 -16.64 2.19 -25.27
N VAL A 99 -15.56 1.43 -25.15
CA VAL A 99 -15.63 0.02 -24.74
C VAL A 99 -14.95 -0.12 -23.39
N PHE A 100 -15.59 -0.79 -22.45
CA PHE A 100 -15.01 -1.11 -21.14
C PHE A 100 -14.92 -2.61 -20.95
N TRP A 101 -13.71 -3.09 -20.72
CA TRP A 101 -13.45 -4.46 -20.33
C TRP A 101 -13.49 -4.60 -18.81
N GLN A 102 -14.29 -5.53 -18.30
CA GLN A 102 -14.55 -5.67 -16.87
C GLN A 102 -14.80 -7.13 -16.46
N THR A 103 -14.54 -7.45 -15.19
CA THR A 103 -15.02 -8.68 -14.56
C THR A 103 -16.28 -8.39 -13.75
N ALA A 104 -16.99 -9.44 -13.31
CA ALA A 104 -18.11 -9.28 -12.38
C ALA A 104 -17.71 -8.52 -11.10
N ARG A 105 -16.46 -8.72 -10.64
CA ARG A 105 -15.89 -8.02 -9.48
C ARG A 105 -15.75 -6.53 -9.75
N THR A 106 -15.10 -6.14 -10.83
CA THR A 106 -14.87 -4.72 -11.15
C THR A 106 -16.14 -4.00 -11.61
N ALA A 107 -17.15 -4.74 -12.08
CA ALA A 107 -18.48 -4.22 -12.36
C ALA A 107 -19.24 -3.76 -11.11
N LYS A 108 -19.10 -4.50 -9.99
CA LYS A 108 -19.81 -4.24 -8.72
C LYS A 108 -19.09 -3.29 -7.76
N GLN A 109 -17.87 -2.86 -8.09
CA GLN A 109 -17.09 -1.94 -7.27
C GLN A 109 -17.82 -0.60 -7.05
N ALA A 110 -17.69 -0.06 -5.84
CA ALA A 110 -18.24 1.24 -5.48
C ALA A 110 -17.55 2.37 -6.27
N ARG A 111 -18.31 3.43 -6.56
CA ARG A 111 -17.84 4.66 -7.22
C ARG A 111 -18.27 5.87 -6.39
N PRO A 112 -17.65 6.09 -5.22
CA PRO A 112 -17.96 7.24 -4.40
C PRO A 112 -17.65 8.53 -5.19
N ALA A 113 -18.56 9.50 -5.14
CA ALA A 113 -18.45 10.79 -5.82
C ALA A 113 -17.53 11.75 -5.02
N VAL A 114 -16.30 11.32 -4.77
CA VAL A 114 -15.33 12.03 -3.92
C VAL A 114 -14.09 12.38 -4.73
N SER A 115 -13.51 13.55 -4.44
CA SER A 115 -12.21 13.96 -4.96
C SER A 115 -11.13 13.63 -3.92
N LEU A 116 -10.03 13.05 -4.37
CA LEU A 116 -8.86 12.86 -3.51
C LEU A 116 -8.07 14.18 -3.41
N PRO A 117 -7.52 14.52 -2.24
CA PRO A 117 -6.70 15.72 -2.09
C PRO A 117 -5.36 15.57 -2.81
N THR A 118 -4.77 16.68 -3.27
CA THR A 118 -3.45 16.71 -3.93
C THR A 118 -2.33 17.21 -3.02
N ALA A 119 -2.67 17.68 -1.81
CA ALA A 119 -1.72 18.18 -0.82
C ALA A 119 -0.81 17.06 -0.27
N ARG A 120 0.42 17.43 0.10
CA ARG A 120 1.40 16.50 0.70
C ARG A 120 0.88 15.91 2.00
N GLY A 121 1.16 14.62 2.23
CA GLY A 121 0.90 13.95 3.50
C GLY A 121 1.79 14.55 4.58
N SER A 122 1.17 15.07 5.65
CA SER A 122 1.87 15.65 6.81
C SER A 122 2.92 16.72 6.47
N GLY A 123 2.82 17.37 5.30
CA GLY A 123 3.80 18.38 4.84
C GLY A 123 5.18 17.83 4.46
N ILE A 124 5.38 16.50 4.44
CA ILE A 124 6.70 15.90 4.19
C ILE A 124 7.14 16.17 2.74
N PRO A 125 8.36 16.70 2.51
CA PRO A 125 8.81 17.12 1.19
C PRO A 125 9.07 15.96 0.22
N THR A 126 9.56 14.84 0.74
CA THR A 126 9.87 13.63 -0.03
C THR A 126 9.55 12.40 0.82
N LEU A 127 8.75 11.48 0.28
CA LEU A 127 8.44 10.20 0.89
C LEU A 127 8.81 9.10 -0.10
N GLU A 128 9.68 8.19 0.30
CA GLU A 128 9.94 6.95 -0.43
C GLU A 128 9.13 5.82 0.22
N ILE A 129 8.32 5.13 -0.58
CA ILE A 129 7.55 3.97 -0.14
C ILE A 129 8.23 2.71 -0.69
N VAL A 130 8.60 1.81 0.21
CA VAL A 130 9.05 0.46 -0.16
C VAL A 130 7.82 -0.38 -0.45
N VAL A 131 7.76 -0.97 -1.64
CA VAL A 131 6.70 -1.86 -2.09
C VAL A 131 7.23 -3.29 -2.06
N ASP A 132 6.51 -4.20 -1.41
CA ASP A 132 6.94 -5.59 -1.35
C ASP A 132 7.13 -6.17 -2.76
N SER A 133 8.23 -6.90 -2.94
CA SER A 133 8.62 -7.51 -4.21
C SER A 133 7.62 -8.57 -4.69
N HIS A 134 6.90 -9.22 -3.77
CA HIS A 134 5.87 -10.22 -4.06
C HIS A 134 4.49 -9.61 -4.32
N GLU A 135 4.29 -8.31 -4.07
CA GLU A 135 3.01 -7.65 -4.33
C GLU A 135 2.77 -7.50 -5.83
N ARG A 136 1.93 -8.39 -6.38
CA ARG A 136 1.71 -8.53 -7.83
C ARG A 136 0.94 -7.36 -8.43
N TYR A 137 0.08 -6.73 -7.65
CA TYR A 137 -0.80 -5.66 -8.11
C TYR A 137 -0.58 -4.39 -7.29
N ALA A 138 0.69 -4.01 -7.19
CA ALA A 138 1.15 -2.84 -6.46
C ALA A 138 0.38 -1.57 -6.84
N TRP A 139 0.12 -0.71 -5.86
CA TRP A 139 -0.28 0.66 -6.09
C TRP A 139 0.85 1.42 -6.78
N SER A 140 0.50 2.26 -7.74
CA SER A 140 1.48 3.06 -8.49
C SER A 140 1.79 4.40 -7.83
N PHE A 141 0.96 4.84 -6.86
CA PHE A 141 1.06 6.16 -6.23
C PHE A 141 1.17 7.31 -7.24
N ASP A 142 0.42 7.21 -8.34
CA ASP A 142 0.56 8.04 -9.54
C ASP A 142 0.15 9.52 -9.38
N HIS A 143 -0.61 9.84 -8.33
CA HIS A 143 -1.06 11.20 -8.03
C HIS A 143 -0.55 11.72 -6.68
N GLN A 144 0.13 10.87 -5.90
CA GLN A 144 0.81 11.25 -4.68
C GLN A 144 2.23 11.73 -5.00
N GLN A 145 2.77 12.62 -4.17
CA GLN A 145 4.12 13.14 -4.34
C GLN A 145 5.13 12.22 -3.64
N VAL A 146 5.31 11.00 -4.16
CA VAL A 146 6.17 9.96 -3.58
C VAL A 146 7.06 9.29 -4.62
N THR A 147 8.16 8.72 -4.18
CA THR A 147 8.91 7.71 -4.95
C THR A 147 8.58 6.32 -4.44
N THR A 148 8.76 5.31 -5.30
CA THR A 148 8.59 3.91 -4.90
C THR A 148 9.83 3.11 -5.22
N ARG A 149 10.17 2.18 -4.33
CA ARG A 149 11.26 1.21 -4.50
C ARG A 149 10.71 -0.18 -4.21
N ARG A 150 11.11 -1.20 -4.98
CA ARG A 150 10.71 -2.59 -4.71
C ARG A 150 11.78 -3.28 -3.87
N ASP A 151 11.37 -3.95 -2.80
CA ASP A 151 12.25 -4.75 -1.94
C ASP A 151 11.45 -5.84 -1.22
N GLY A 152 12.13 -6.79 -0.59
CA GLY A 152 11.47 -7.73 0.33
C GLY A 152 11.13 -7.07 1.66
N LEU A 153 9.86 -7.11 2.06
CA LEU A 153 9.44 -6.62 3.37
C LEU A 153 9.33 -7.77 4.38
N PRO A 154 9.69 -7.56 5.65
CA PRO A 154 9.50 -8.56 6.69
C PRO A 154 8.01 -8.81 6.97
N ALA A 155 7.18 -7.76 6.91
CA ALA A 155 5.74 -7.83 7.07
C ALA A 155 5.04 -6.67 6.35
N GLY A 156 3.86 -6.94 5.77
CA GLY A 156 3.05 -6.01 5.00
C GLY A 156 3.52 -5.81 3.56
N ASP A 157 2.74 -5.04 2.79
CA ASP A 157 2.95 -4.84 1.34
C ASP A 157 3.58 -3.48 1.00
N TYR A 158 3.42 -2.48 1.88
CA TYR A 158 3.92 -1.12 1.68
C TYR A 158 4.52 -0.59 2.98
N ALA A 159 5.75 -0.08 2.93
CA ALA A 159 6.44 0.39 4.12
C ALA A 159 7.18 1.71 3.91
N VAL A 160 7.52 2.35 5.02
CA VAL A 160 8.52 3.41 5.10
C VAL A 160 9.63 3.00 6.05
N GLU A 161 10.86 3.35 5.70
CA GLU A 161 12.06 2.98 6.45
C GLU A 161 12.76 4.22 7.01
N VAL A 162 13.37 4.07 8.18
CA VAL A 162 14.29 5.05 8.77
C VAL A 162 15.56 4.31 9.19
N ALA A 163 16.71 4.78 8.72
CA ALA A 163 18.02 4.16 8.97
C ALA A 163 18.05 2.64 8.65
N GLY A 164 17.42 2.25 7.54
CA GLY A 164 17.38 0.86 7.07
C GLY A 164 16.48 -0.08 7.88
N ARG A 165 15.58 0.46 8.72
CA ARG A 165 14.60 -0.30 9.48
C ARG A 165 13.19 0.13 9.11
N VAL A 166 12.28 -0.84 8.98
CA VAL A 166 10.85 -0.57 8.77
C VAL A 166 10.30 0.18 9.98
N LEU A 167 9.90 1.43 9.74
CA LEU A 167 9.25 2.28 10.75
C LEU A 167 7.74 2.02 10.75
N ALA A 168 7.13 1.98 9.56
CA ALA A 168 5.72 1.69 9.42
C ALA A 168 5.45 0.80 8.21
N SER A 169 4.45 -0.08 8.33
CA SER A 169 4.03 -0.98 7.24
C SER A 169 2.52 -1.10 7.14
N VAL A 170 2.03 -1.31 5.93
CA VAL A 170 0.61 -1.52 5.61
C VAL A 170 0.45 -2.81 4.81
N GLU A 171 -0.37 -3.71 5.34
CA GLU A 171 -0.87 -4.89 4.61
C GLU A 171 -2.12 -4.51 3.82
N ARG A 172 -2.14 -4.83 2.53
CA ARG A 172 -3.26 -4.57 1.64
C ARG A 172 -4.10 -5.83 1.46
N LYS A 173 -5.37 -5.75 1.81
CA LYS A 173 -6.35 -6.83 1.62
C LYS A 173 -7.48 -6.44 0.69
N SER A 174 -7.91 -7.37 -0.17
CA SER A 174 -9.28 -7.31 -0.68
C SER A 174 -10.25 -7.95 0.30
N LEU A 175 -11.56 -7.64 0.21
CA LEU A 175 -12.56 -8.28 1.06
C LEU A 175 -12.57 -9.81 0.91
N VAL A 176 -12.39 -10.31 -0.32
CA VAL A 176 -12.35 -11.76 -0.58
C VAL A 176 -11.15 -12.42 0.11
N ASP A 177 -9.98 -11.78 0.01
CA ASP A 177 -8.75 -12.30 0.62
C ASP A 177 -8.81 -12.17 2.15
N LEU A 178 -9.41 -11.09 2.66
CA LEU A 178 -9.68 -10.91 4.09
C LEU A 178 -10.55 -12.04 4.63
N VAL A 179 -11.70 -12.31 4.00
CA VAL A 179 -12.63 -13.39 4.40
C VAL A 179 -11.91 -14.74 4.38
N SER A 180 -11.16 -15.04 3.32
CA SER A 180 -10.35 -16.25 3.22
C SER A 180 -9.32 -16.38 4.35
N THR A 181 -8.61 -15.29 4.65
CA THR A 181 -7.56 -15.27 5.68
C THR A 181 -8.13 -15.40 7.10
N LEU A 182 -9.26 -14.76 7.37
CA LEU A 182 -9.97 -14.87 8.64
C LEU A 182 -10.48 -16.30 8.85
N THR A 183 -11.15 -16.87 7.85
CA THR A 183 -11.76 -18.21 7.95
C THR A 183 -10.74 -19.35 7.98
N THR A 184 -9.53 -19.13 7.45
CA THR A 184 -8.41 -20.08 7.54
C THR A 184 -7.53 -19.88 8.78
N GLY A 185 -7.83 -18.89 9.63
CA GLY A 185 -7.05 -18.59 10.85
C GLY A 185 -5.70 -17.89 10.60
N LYS A 186 -5.30 -17.71 9.33
CA LYS A 186 -4.03 -17.07 8.94
C LYS A 186 -3.91 -15.62 9.41
N MET A 187 -5.05 -14.96 9.66
CA MET A 187 -5.08 -13.54 10.02
C MET A 187 -4.34 -13.26 11.32
N ARG A 188 -4.41 -14.18 12.29
CA ARG A 188 -3.75 -13.99 13.59
C ARG A 188 -2.22 -13.98 13.47
N TYR A 189 -1.66 -14.81 12.59
CA TYR A 189 -0.22 -14.84 12.33
C TYR A 189 0.25 -13.57 11.64
N LEU A 190 -0.51 -13.13 10.63
CA LEU A 190 -0.26 -11.87 9.92
C LEU A 190 -0.30 -10.66 10.87
N LEU A 191 -1.30 -10.59 11.75
CA LEU A 191 -1.41 -9.49 12.71
C LEU A 191 -0.33 -9.54 13.79
N ALA A 192 0.08 -10.74 14.23
CA ALA A 192 1.18 -10.89 15.17
C ALA A 192 2.49 -10.35 14.58
N ASP A 193 2.78 -10.65 13.31
CA ASP A 193 3.96 -10.17 12.63
C ASP A 193 3.95 -8.64 12.46
N LEU A 194 2.83 -8.08 11.97
CA LEU A 194 2.63 -6.63 11.87
C LEU A 194 2.75 -5.92 13.23
N SER A 195 2.27 -6.55 14.31
CA SER A 195 2.32 -5.97 15.66
C SER A 195 3.73 -5.87 16.24
N SER A 196 4.73 -6.51 15.61
CA SER A 196 6.14 -6.38 15.97
C SER A 196 6.78 -5.08 15.44
N LEU A 197 6.13 -4.40 14.49
CA LEU A 197 6.59 -3.14 13.92
C LEU A 197 6.15 -1.95 14.77
N PRO A 198 6.87 -0.80 14.73
CA PRO A 198 6.51 0.38 15.51
C PRO A 198 5.12 0.92 15.17
N THR A 199 4.76 0.90 13.88
CA THR A 199 3.46 1.34 13.39
C THR A 199 3.00 0.42 12.27
N ALA A 200 1.82 -0.18 12.36
CA ALA A 200 1.33 -1.04 11.29
C ALA A 200 -0.19 -0.97 11.14
N ALA A 201 -0.69 -1.29 9.95
CA ALA A 201 -2.12 -1.37 9.69
C ALA A 201 -2.46 -2.41 8.61
N VAL A 202 -3.71 -2.88 8.62
CA VAL A 202 -4.31 -3.60 7.49
C VAL A 202 -5.32 -2.71 6.82
N VAL A 203 -5.17 -2.49 5.52
CA VAL A 203 -6.11 -1.72 4.70
C VAL A 203 -6.93 -2.67 3.84
N VAL A 204 -8.26 -2.52 3.89
CA VAL A 204 -9.21 -3.34 3.16
C VAL A 204 -9.84 -2.52 2.04
N GLU A 205 -9.69 -2.99 0.79
CA GLU A 205 -10.27 -2.39 -0.41
C GLU A 205 -11.76 -2.74 -0.58
N ASP A 206 -12.58 -2.49 0.44
CA ASP A 206 -14.03 -2.56 0.39
C ASP A 206 -14.65 -1.81 1.59
N ARG A 207 -15.98 -1.75 1.65
CA ARG A 207 -16.72 -1.20 2.79
C ARG A 207 -16.98 -2.29 3.82
N TYR A 208 -17.01 -1.91 5.10
CA TYR A 208 -17.42 -2.83 6.15
C TYR A 208 -18.83 -3.41 5.91
N SER A 209 -19.75 -2.61 5.36
CA SER A 209 -21.11 -3.07 5.01
C SER A 209 -21.14 -4.19 3.96
N ALA A 210 -20.07 -4.39 3.19
CA ALA A 210 -19.97 -5.49 2.24
C ALA A 210 -19.75 -6.85 2.94
N VAL A 211 -19.26 -6.87 4.18
CA VAL A 211 -19.19 -8.09 5.01
C VAL A 211 -20.58 -8.69 5.22
N PHE A 212 -21.59 -7.85 5.42
CA PHE A 212 -22.98 -8.29 5.63
C PHE A 212 -23.73 -8.66 4.35
N LYS A 213 -23.05 -8.59 3.20
CA LYS A 213 -23.56 -8.98 1.88
C LYS A 213 -22.88 -10.24 1.34
N LEU A 214 -22.13 -10.95 2.19
CA LEU A 214 -21.46 -12.19 1.82
C LEU A 214 -22.47 -13.33 1.68
N ASP A 215 -22.42 -14.02 0.54
CA ASP A 215 -23.34 -15.14 0.25
C ASP A 215 -22.74 -16.52 0.56
N ARG A 216 -21.40 -16.60 0.72
CA ARG A 216 -20.66 -17.87 0.85
C ARG A 216 -20.21 -18.18 2.27
N VAL A 217 -19.98 -17.14 3.07
CA VAL A 217 -19.54 -17.23 4.45
C VAL A 217 -20.53 -16.44 5.28
N ARG A 218 -21.00 -17.02 6.39
CA ARG A 218 -21.94 -16.34 7.29
C ARG A 218 -21.32 -15.03 7.78
N PRO A 219 -21.97 -13.87 7.57
CA PRO A 219 -21.39 -12.57 7.97
C PRO A 219 -20.98 -12.48 9.44
N ALA A 220 -21.74 -13.10 10.35
CA ALA A 220 -21.42 -13.13 11.77
C ALA A 220 -20.03 -13.72 12.06
N VAL A 221 -19.63 -14.78 11.36
CA VAL A 221 -18.29 -15.39 11.52
C VAL A 221 -17.18 -14.40 11.18
N VAL A 222 -17.39 -13.59 10.13
CA VAL A 222 -16.40 -12.60 9.70
C VAL A 222 -16.39 -11.40 10.64
N ALA A 223 -17.56 -10.94 11.09
CA ALA A 223 -17.68 -9.83 12.04
C ALA A 223 -17.06 -10.17 13.40
N ASP A 224 -17.34 -11.36 13.93
CA ASP A 224 -16.76 -11.85 15.19
C ASP A 224 -15.24 -11.99 15.07
N ALA A 225 -14.75 -12.56 13.97
CA ALA A 225 -13.31 -12.70 13.73
C ALA A 225 -12.60 -11.34 13.62
N LEU A 226 -13.23 -10.33 13.01
CA LEU A 226 -12.71 -8.96 12.98
C LEU A 226 -12.66 -8.33 14.39
N GLY A 227 -13.72 -8.51 15.18
CA GLY A 227 -13.75 -8.05 16.57
C GLY A 227 -12.67 -8.72 17.42
N GLU A 228 -12.49 -10.03 17.28
CA GLU A 228 -11.43 -10.78 17.96
C GLU A 228 -10.03 -10.31 17.54
N CYS A 229 -9.81 -10.07 16.25
CA CYS A 229 -8.54 -9.54 15.75
C CYS A 229 -8.19 -8.21 16.44
N GLN A 230 -9.15 -7.29 16.50
CA GLN A 230 -8.94 -5.97 17.13
C GLN A 230 -8.75 -6.06 18.65
N ALA A 231 -9.45 -6.98 19.32
CA ALA A 231 -9.26 -7.19 20.76
C ALA A 231 -7.88 -7.80 21.07
N ARG A 232 -7.37 -8.70 20.22
CA ARG A 232 -6.07 -9.36 20.42
C ARG A 232 -4.88 -8.50 19.98
N PHE A 233 -5.04 -7.70 18.93
CA PHE A 233 -3.99 -6.89 18.31
C PHE A 233 -4.41 -5.42 18.21
N PRO A 234 -4.67 -4.75 19.34
CA PRO A 234 -5.25 -3.39 19.37
C PRO A 234 -4.34 -2.33 18.72
N THR A 235 -3.05 -2.62 18.53
CA THR A 235 -2.08 -1.73 17.89
C THR A 235 -2.09 -1.80 16.36
N VAL A 236 -2.77 -2.78 15.76
CA VAL A 236 -2.81 -2.99 14.30
C VAL A 236 -4.23 -2.78 13.78
N PRO A 237 -4.64 -1.54 13.47
CA PRO A 237 -5.99 -1.27 12.98
C PRO A 237 -6.26 -1.94 11.62
N ILE A 238 -7.48 -2.46 11.47
CA ILE A 238 -8.05 -2.93 10.19
C ILE A 238 -9.01 -1.87 9.66
N VAL A 239 -8.63 -1.20 8.56
CA VAL A 239 -9.33 -0.03 8.02
C VAL A 239 -10.01 -0.36 6.69
N PHE A 240 -11.33 -0.17 6.61
CA PHE A 240 -12.11 -0.38 5.38
C PHE A 240 -12.18 0.93 4.58
N CYS A 241 -11.56 0.94 3.40
CA CYS A 241 -11.38 2.15 2.60
C CYS A 241 -12.31 2.23 1.37
N GLU A 242 -13.28 1.32 1.22
CA GLU A 242 -14.25 1.26 0.11
C GLU A 242 -13.67 0.96 -1.28
N THR A 243 -12.67 1.72 -1.74
CA THR A 243 -12.06 1.56 -3.07
C THR A 243 -10.56 1.44 -2.99
N ARG A 244 -9.95 0.85 -4.03
CA ARG A 244 -8.50 0.81 -4.23
C ARG A 244 -7.84 2.19 -4.17
N ALA A 245 -8.46 3.21 -4.77
CA ALA A 245 -7.91 4.56 -4.80
C ALA A 245 -7.92 5.22 -3.42
N LEU A 246 -9.00 5.03 -2.65
CA LEU A 246 -9.09 5.51 -1.27
C LEU A 246 -8.14 4.75 -0.34
N ALA A 247 -7.95 3.45 -0.56
CA ALA A 247 -6.98 2.63 0.18
C ALA A 247 -5.53 3.08 -0.06
N GLN A 248 -5.18 3.38 -1.32
CA GLN A 248 -3.88 3.95 -1.70
C GLN A 248 -3.66 5.31 -1.03
N GLU A 249 -4.66 6.20 -1.09
CA GLU A 249 -4.57 7.53 -0.47
C GLU A 249 -4.45 7.45 1.05
N TRP A 250 -5.24 6.59 1.70
CA TRP A 250 -5.15 6.38 3.14
C TRP A 250 -3.77 5.86 3.54
N THR A 251 -3.24 4.88 2.79
CA THR A 251 -1.91 4.30 3.05
C THR A 251 -0.82 5.34 2.92
N TYR A 252 -0.86 6.16 1.86
CA TYR A 252 0.07 7.28 1.68
C TYR A 252 0.06 8.22 2.89
N ARG A 253 -1.13 8.63 3.36
CA ARG A 253 -1.25 9.54 4.51
C ARG A 253 -0.81 8.90 5.82
N PHE A 254 -1.12 7.63 6.03
CA PHE A 254 -0.73 6.87 7.21
C PHE A 254 0.80 6.75 7.31
N LEU A 255 1.45 6.34 6.22
CA LEU A 255 2.90 6.21 6.15
C LEU A 255 3.60 7.57 6.32
N ALA A 256 3.06 8.63 5.71
CA ALA A 256 3.56 9.99 5.90
C ALA A 256 3.42 10.44 7.37
N ALA A 257 2.28 10.20 8.01
CA ALA A 257 2.06 10.54 9.42
C ALA A 257 3.02 9.80 10.35
N ALA A 258 3.26 8.50 10.11
CA ALA A 258 4.21 7.71 10.89
C ALA A 258 5.63 8.27 10.76
N LEU A 259 6.07 8.63 9.56
CA LEU A 259 7.38 9.22 9.34
C LEU A 259 7.53 10.59 10.02
N ALA A 260 6.51 11.45 9.93
CA ALA A 260 6.51 12.75 10.62
C ALA A 260 6.63 12.58 12.14
N HIS A 261 5.83 11.68 12.71
CA HIS A 261 5.83 11.43 14.15
C HIS A 261 7.17 10.90 14.66
N ALA A 262 7.81 10.00 13.93
CA ALA A 262 9.16 9.51 14.29
C ALA A 262 10.23 10.63 14.25
N GLY A 263 10.10 11.57 13.30
CA GLY A 263 10.95 12.76 13.24
C GLY A 263 10.78 13.67 14.46
N GLU A 264 9.53 13.91 14.87
CA GLU A 264 9.21 14.67 16.09
C GLU A 264 9.73 13.99 17.35
N GLU A 265 9.54 12.68 17.51
CA GLU A 265 10.07 11.94 18.66
C GLU A 265 11.60 12.01 18.74
N THR A 266 12.29 11.97 17.60
CA THR A 266 13.76 12.08 17.56
C THR A 266 14.21 13.46 18.01
N HIS A 267 13.51 14.52 17.58
CA HIS A 267 13.77 15.88 18.01
C HIS A 267 13.50 16.06 19.51
N VAL A 268 12.36 15.59 20.01
CA VAL A 268 12.02 15.62 21.44
C VAL A 268 13.02 14.82 22.26
N LYS A 269 13.44 13.63 21.84
CA LYS A 269 14.49 12.85 22.54
C LYS A 269 15.82 13.62 22.62
N THR A 270 16.13 14.42 21.61
CA THR A 270 17.34 15.26 21.58
C THR A 270 17.22 16.43 22.55
N GLU A 271 16.10 17.18 22.50
CA GLU A 271 15.90 18.37 23.34
C GLU A 271 15.54 18.05 24.79
N ALA A 272 14.78 16.98 25.02
CA ALA A 272 14.40 16.50 26.35
C ALA A 272 15.49 15.62 27.01
N THR A 273 16.72 15.64 26.47
CA THR A 273 17.87 15.11 27.20
C THR A 273 17.89 15.78 28.57
N PRO A 274 17.89 15.00 29.69
CA PRO A 274 17.88 15.59 31.01
C PRO A 274 19.02 16.60 31.11
N LEU A 275 18.71 17.85 31.46
CA LEU A 275 19.75 18.79 31.86
C LEU A 275 20.59 18.07 32.91
N THR A 276 21.90 17.95 32.66
CA THR A 276 22.84 17.47 33.67
C THR A 276 22.51 18.22 34.94
N SER A 277 22.03 17.50 35.95
CA SER A 277 21.35 18.12 37.08
C SER A 277 22.13 19.35 37.53
N ALA A 278 21.48 20.48 37.74
CA ALA A 278 22.07 21.64 38.42
C ALA A 278 22.38 21.34 39.90
N ARG A 279 22.65 20.08 40.24
CA ARG A 279 23.23 19.70 41.52
C ARG A 279 24.59 20.36 41.58
N ALA A 280 24.74 21.26 42.55
CA ALA A 280 26.05 21.78 42.91
C ALA A 280 26.99 20.58 43.11
N ALA A 281 28.11 20.58 42.39
CA ALA A 281 29.07 19.49 42.49
C ALA A 281 29.40 19.24 43.96
N SER A 282 29.33 17.98 44.35
CA SER A 282 29.67 17.55 45.69
C SER A 282 31.13 17.89 45.98
N PRO A 283 31.51 18.10 47.25
CA PRO A 283 32.91 18.31 47.62
C PRO A 283 33.85 17.19 47.12
N GLY A 284 33.34 15.95 46.96
CA GLY A 284 34.10 14.84 46.40
C GLY A 284 34.41 15.01 44.90
N GLU A 285 33.45 15.49 44.12
CA GLU A 285 33.63 15.75 42.68
C GLU A 285 34.60 16.90 42.42
N VAL A 286 34.51 17.97 43.21
CA VAL A 286 35.45 19.10 43.13
C VAL A 286 36.87 18.66 43.50
N ARG A 287 37.04 17.83 44.55
CA ARG A 287 38.35 17.29 44.94
C ARG A 287 38.93 16.31 43.92
N LYS A 288 38.09 15.50 43.28
CA LYS A 288 38.52 14.57 42.22
C LYS A 288 39.07 15.35 41.02
N TRP A 289 38.30 16.31 40.51
CA TRP A 289 38.73 17.18 39.41
C TRP A 289 40.01 17.94 39.75
N ALA A 290 40.09 18.50 40.97
CA ALA A 290 41.24 19.28 41.40
C ALA A 290 42.54 18.44 41.39
N ARG A 291 42.50 17.19 41.85
CA ARG A 291 43.66 16.27 41.78
C ARG A 291 44.04 15.92 40.34
N GLU A 292 43.07 15.70 39.47
CA GLU A 292 43.30 15.45 38.04
C GLU A 292 43.94 16.67 37.34
N HIS A 293 43.74 17.88 37.87
CA HIS A 293 44.28 19.14 37.33
C HIS A 293 45.46 19.68 38.14
N GLY A 294 46.12 18.83 38.95
CA GLY A 294 47.38 19.17 39.63
C GLY A 294 47.25 19.91 40.97
N TYR A 295 46.04 20.12 41.49
CA TYR A 295 45.84 20.69 42.82
C TYR A 295 46.01 19.64 43.92
N THR A 296 46.81 19.95 44.94
CA THR A 296 46.99 19.10 46.12
C THR A 296 45.95 19.47 47.18
N LEU A 297 45.03 18.55 47.50
CA LEU A 297 43.96 18.76 48.49
C LEU A 297 43.90 17.58 49.47
N ALA A 298 43.62 17.87 50.74
CA ALA A 298 43.33 16.84 51.74
C ALA A 298 42.04 16.05 51.41
N ASP A 299 41.87 14.85 51.96
CA ASP A 299 40.65 14.05 51.71
C ASP A 299 39.38 14.61 52.36
N ARG A 300 39.54 15.49 53.36
CA ARG A 300 38.45 16.13 54.12
C ARG A 300 38.75 17.60 54.39
N GLY A 301 37.71 18.37 54.74
CA GLY A 301 37.82 19.78 55.12
C GLY A 301 37.24 20.76 54.10
N ARG A 302 37.58 22.05 54.23
CA ARG A 302 37.16 23.10 53.31
C ARG A 302 37.89 22.96 51.97
N ILE A 303 37.22 23.30 50.87
CA ILE A 303 37.86 23.40 49.54
C ILE A 303 38.31 24.86 49.36
N PRO A 304 39.59 25.12 49.00
CA PRO A 304 40.07 26.47 48.72
C PRO A 304 39.20 27.19 47.69
N ARG A 305 39.01 28.50 47.89
CA ARG A 305 38.16 29.31 47.03
C ARG A 305 38.65 29.32 45.58
N GLU A 306 39.97 29.41 45.38
CA GLU A 306 40.62 29.34 44.06
C GLU A 306 40.28 28.05 43.29
N VAL A 307 40.22 26.90 43.98
CA VAL A 307 39.87 25.61 43.36
C VAL A 307 38.39 25.56 43.01
N ARG A 308 37.54 26.17 43.86
CA ARG A 308 36.10 26.28 43.59
C ARG A 308 35.85 27.15 42.36
N GLU A 309 36.49 28.30 42.28
CA GLU A 309 36.39 29.23 41.16
C GLU A 309 36.93 28.62 39.86
N ALA A 310 38.06 27.91 39.92
CA ALA A 310 38.60 27.19 38.77
C ALA A 310 37.69 26.03 38.31
N PHE A 311 37.05 25.33 39.25
CA PHE A 311 36.07 24.29 38.96
C PHE A 311 34.77 24.85 38.36
N ASP A 312 34.30 26.01 38.83
CA ASP A 312 33.08 26.63 38.32
C ASP A 312 33.31 27.31 36.95
N ALA A 313 34.54 27.77 36.67
CA ALA A 313 34.93 28.38 35.39
C ALA A 313 35.08 27.38 34.22
N ARG A 314 35.00 26.07 34.48
CA ARG A 314 35.03 25.02 33.43
C ARG A 314 33.70 24.84 32.70
N ARG A 315 32.65 25.54 33.14
CA ARG A 315 31.26 25.32 32.74
C ARG A 315 30.90 26.06 31.46
#